data_AF-A0A9W6FE91-F1
#
_entry.id   AF-A0A9W6FE91-F1
#
_cell.length_a   1.000
_cell.length_b   1.000
_cell.length_c   1.000
_cell.angle_alpha   90.00
_cell.angle_beta   90.00
_cell.angle_gamma   90.00
#
_symmetry.space_group_name_H-M   'P 1'
#
loop_
_entity.id
_entity.type
_entity.pdbx_description
1 polymer ?
#
loop_
_entity_poly.entity_id
_entity_poly.type
_entity_poly.pdbx_seq_one_letter_code
_entity_poly.pdbx_strand_id
1 'polypeptide(L)'
;MKIGKTILKLREEKKMSQEEFAQYFHVTRQTISNWEKEKSYPDLQTLVKISDASGVSVDSMLRDNFNMVQQIDKKVRHLKIFQIGSAIIAAIVLIAASYIGIQNMKQNNTIQTYESRLAELGFEKNGNNYYLEDADFKYDIYLFGRPAVWKWNQELTSREKFVVGTYTKEMSDLSEQVEVTIRKTEEFTTLNISRGDYGKDGSSPQMVEYTLDENGQIKHVEKMDKEYYEIYTKLQSDIKEAVKKMDTIYSTLYA
;
A
#
# COMPACT_ATOMS: atom_id res chain seq x y z
N MET A 1 -8.50 -43.83 45.32
CA MET A 1 -9.64 -43.11 45.91
C MET A 1 -10.10 -42.00 44.97
N LYS A 2 -11.40 -41.96 44.67
CA LYS A 2 -12.00 -40.96 43.78
C LYS A 2 -12.17 -39.61 44.48
N ILE A 3 -11.78 -38.49 43.84
CA ILE A 3 -11.81 -37.15 44.46
C ILE A 3 -13.23 -36.78 44.96
N GLY A 4 -14.26 -37.08 44.17
CA GLY A 4 -15.65 -36.82 44.56
C GLY A 4 -16.05 -37.53 45.85
N LYS A 5 -15.55 -38.76 46.07
CA LYS A 5 -15.77 -39.51 47.31
C LYS A 5 -15.01 -38.91 48.49
N THR A 6 -13.79 -38.43 48.28
CA THR A 6 -13.00 -37.76 49.33
C THR A 6 -13.65 -36.46 49.78
N ILE A 7 -14.17 -35.67 48.83
CA ILE A 7 -14.89 -34.42 49.11
C ILE A 7 -16.19 -34.71 49.88
N LEU A 8 -16.96 -35.71 49.44
CA LEU A 8 -18.18 -36.14 50.13
C LEU A 8 -17.89 -36.57 51.58
N LYS A 9 -16.86 -37.42 51.77
CA LYS A 9 -16.45 -37.92 53.09
C LYS A 9 -16.02 -36.78 54.01
N LEU A 10 -15.19 -35.85 53.52
CA LEU A 10 -14.74 -34.69 54.28
C LEU A 10 -15.92 -33.79 54.71
N ARG A 11 -16.90 -33.58 53.80
CA ARG A 11 -18.11 -32.82 54.11
C ARG A 11 -18.93 -33.48 55.22
N GLU A 12 -19.13 -34.79 55.12
CA GLU A 12 -19.88 -35.57 56.11
C GLU A 12 -19.17 -35.64 57.47
N GLU A 13 -17.84 -35.78 57.48
CA GLU A 13 -17.01 -35.73 58.70
C GLU A 13 -17.12 -34.37 59.40
N LYS A 14 -17.23 -33.28 58.63
CA LYS A 14 -17.48 -31.93 59.16
C LYS A 14 -18.96 -31.65 59.48
N LYS A 15 -19.87 -32.60 59.20
CA LYS A 15 -21.33 -32.49 59.41
C LYS A 15 -21.96 -31.28 58.71
N MET A 16 -21.47 -30.93 57.52
CA MET A 16 -21.96 -29.79 56.74
C MET A 16 -22.92 -30.24 55.62
N SER A 17 -23.95 -29.45 55.34
CA SER A 17 -24.71 -29.54 54.09
C SER A 17 -23.84 -29.13 52.89
N GLN A 18 -24.26 -29.45 51.67
CA GLN A 18 -23.56 -28.98 50.46
C GLN A 18 -23.52 -27.45 50.36
N GLU A 19 -24.51 -26.75 50.93
CA GLU A 19 -24.56 -25.29 50.96
C GLU A 19 -23.49 -24.72 51.91
N GLU A 20 -23.43 -25.22 53.15
CA GLU A 20 -22.43 -24.80 54.15
C GLU A 20 -21.00 -25.14 53.70
N PHE A 21 -20.82 -26.31 53.08
CA PHE A 21 -19.51 -26.73 52.56
C PHE A 21 -19.09 -25.89 51.35
N ALA A 22 -20.04 -25.44 50.54
CA ALA A 22 -19.77 -24.50 49.45
C ALA A 22 -19.32 -23.14 49.97
N GLN A 23 -19.96 -22.65 51.04
CA GLN A 23 -19.52 -21.42 51.73
C GLN A 23 -18.10 -21.57 52.30
N TYR A 24 -17.77 -22.74 52.87
CA TYR A 24 -16.43 -23.02 53.41
C TYR A 24 -15.31 -22.97 52.36
N PHE A 25 -15.58 -23.40 51.12
CA PHE A 25 -14.62 -23.33 50.01
C PHE A 25 -14.81 -22.10 49.11
N HIS A 26 -15.73 -21.18 49.45
CA HIS A 26 -16.08 -20.00 48.65
C HIS A 26 -16.49 -20.33 47.20
N VAL A 27 -17.29 -21.38 47.03
CA VAL A 27 -17.85 -21.78 45.73
C VAL A 27 -19.37 -21.89 45.81
N THR A 28 -20.02 -22.18 44.69
CA THR A 28 -21.48 -22.41 44.69
C THR A 28 -21.81 -23.82 45.17
N ARG A 29 -23.00 -24.02 45.76
CA ARG A 29 -23.52 -25.36 46.08
C ARG A 29 -23.50 -26.30 44.86
N GLN A 30 -23.82 -25.77 43.67
CA GLN A 30 -23.78 -26.55 42.43
C GLN A 30 -22.36 -27.06 42.12
N THR A 31 -21.34 -26.23 42.37
CA THR A 31 -19.93 -26.62 42.25
C THR A 31 -19.60 -27.80 43.16
N ILE A 32 -19.95 -27.75 44.45
CA ILE A 32 -19.76 -28.86 45.39
C ILE A 32 -20.49 -30.12 44.91
N SER A 33 -21.78 -30.00 44.52
CA SER A 33 -22.53 -31.14 44.00
C SER A 33 -21.89 -31.72 42.73
N ASN A 34 -21.29 -30.90 41.88
CA ASN A 34 -20.60 -31.38 40.68
C ASN A 34 -19.27 -32.06 41.02
N TRP A 35 -18.54 -31.58 42.02
CA TRP A 35 -17.32 -32.24 42.50
C TRP A 35 -17.60 -33.60 43.11
N GLU A 36 -18.59 -33.69 44.01
CA GLU A 36 -19.00 -34.95 44.65
C GLU A 36 -19.47 -35.99 43.63
N LYS A 37 -20.07 -35.55 42.52
CA LYS A 37 -20.56 -36.39 41.41
C LYS A 37 -19.54 -36.59 40.28
N GLU A 38 -18.28 -36.13 40.45
CA GLU A 38 -17.21 -36.20 39.44
C GLU A 38 -17.55 -35.56 38.08
N LYS A 39 -18.51 -34.63 38.06
CA LYS A 39 -18.89 -33.87 36.85
C LYS A 39 -17.89 -32.75 36.53
N SER A 40 -17.17 -32.28 37.55
CA SER A 40 -16.08 -31.32 37.45
C SER A 40 -15.10 -31.55 38.59
N TYR A 41 -13.90 -30.98 38.51
CA TYR A 41 -12.88 -31.13 39.55
C TYR A 41 -12.53 -29.76 40.16
N PRO A 42 -12.12 -29.71 41.44
CA PRO A 42 -11.54 -28.51 42.03
C PRO A 42 -10.28 -28.07 41.27
N ASP A 43 -9.96 -26.77 41.31
CA ASP A 43 -8.65 -26.30 40.87
C ASP A 43 -7.53 -26.77 41.83
N LEU A 44 -6.26 -26.59 41.43
CA LEU A 44 -5.12 -27.05 42.22
C LEU A 44 -5.05 -26.42 43.62
N GLN A 45 -5.40 -25.15 43.76
CA GLN A 45 -5.37 -24.47 45.06
C GLN A 45 -6.43 -25.05 46.01
N THR A 46 -7.63 -25.30 45.49
CA THR A 46 -8.72 -25.91 46.23
C THR A 46 -8.43 -27.37 46.54
N LEU A 47 -7.77 -28.09 45.62
CA LEU A 47 -7.33 -29.46 45.86
C LEU A 47 -6.30 -29.55 47.00
N VAL A 48 -5.38 -28.58 47.12
CA VAL A 48 -4.46 -28.47 48.27
C VAL A 48 -5.25 -28.25 49.56
N LYS A 49 -6.21 -27.32 49.59
CA LYS A 49 -7.07 -27.10 50.77
C LYS A 49 -7.86 -28.34 51.19
N ILE A 50 -8.37 -29.11 50.20
CA ILE A 50 -9.07 -30.38 50.45
C ILE A 50 -8.09 -31.43 50.97
N SER A 51 -6.87 -31.48 50.44
CA SER A 51 -5.79 -32.36 50.91
C SER A 51 -5.46 -32.08 52.38
N ASP A 52 -5.21 -30.83 52.74
CA ASP A 52 -4.93 -30.40 54.11
C ASP A 52 -6.08 -30.73 55.06
N ALA A 53 -7.33 -30.52 54.63
CA ALA A 53 -8.51 -30.72 55.45
C ALA A 53 -8.91 -32.20 55.63
N SER A 54 -8.58 -33.07 54.66
CA SER A 54 -8.94 -34.51 54.67
C SER A 54 -7.81 -35.44 55.08
N GLY A 55 -6.55 -34.95 55.14
CA GLY A 55 -5.37 -35.77 55.41
C GLY A 55 -4.95 -36.69 54.26
N VAL A 56 -5.57 -36.55 53.09
CA VAL A 56 -5.25 -37.34 51.89
C VAL A 56 -4.31 -36.53 51.01
N SER A 57 -3.18 -37.08 50.60
CA SER A 57 -2.20 -36.34 49.78
C SER A 57 -2.75 -35.99 48.39
N VAL A 58 -2.36 -34.81 47.87
CA VAL A 58 -2.68 -34.40 46.49
C VAL A 58 -2.20 -35.44 45.47
N ASP A 59 -1.02 -36.04 45.66
CA ASP A 59 -0.50 -37.11 44.78
C ASP A 59 -1.45 -38.32 44.72
N SER A 60 -1.96 -38.78 45.87
CA SER A 60 -2.96 -39.87 45.91
C SER A 60 -4.24 -39.50 45.18
N MET A 61 -4.71 -38.26 45.34
CA MET A 61 -5.89 -37.76 44.62
C MET A 61 -5.66 -37.70 43.11
N LEU A 62 -4.49 -37.27 42.64
CA LEU A 62 -4.21 -37.13 41.21
C LEU A 62 -3.98 -38.48 40.52
N ARG A 63 -3.25 -39.42 41.15
CA ARG A 63 -2.97 -40.76 40.58
C ARG A 63 -4.23 -41.53 40.23
N ASP A 64 -5.24 -41.44 41.10
CA ASP A 64 -6.51 -42.16 40.92
C ASP A 64 -7.52 -41.42 40.02
N ASN A 65 -7.19 -40.20 39.56
CA ASN A 65 -8.09 -39.34 38.78
C ASN A 65 -7.39 -38.84 37.50
N PHE A 66 -6.88 -39.77 36.69
CA PHE A 66 -6.13 -39.51 35.46
C PHE A 66 -6.81 -38.53 34.47
N ASN A 67 -8.14 -38.55 34.39
CA ASN A 67 -8.91 -37.61 33.56
C ASN A 67 -8.72 -36.14 33.97
N MET A 68 -8.54 -35.86 35.28
CA MET A 68 -8.24 -34.52 35.78
C MET A 68 -6.85 -34.07 35.34
N VAL A 69 -5.84 -34.94 35.49
CA VAL A 69 -4.46 -34.69 35.06
C VAL A 69 -4.41 -34.38 33.56
N GLN A 70 -5.09 -35.19 32.73
CA GLN A 70 -5.18 -34.94 31.29
C GLN A 70 -5.84 -33.60 30.94
N GLN A 71 -6.86 -33.16 31.69
CA GLN A 71 -7.51 -31.86 31.45
C GLN A 71 -6.57 -30.70 31.79
N ILE A 72 -5.78 -30.82 32.86
CA ILE A 72 -4.75 -29.83 33.22
C ILE A 72 -3.68 -29.78 32.13
N ASP A 73 -3.14 -30.93 31.71
CA ASP A 73 -2.11 -31.01 30.67
C ASP A 73 -2.59 -30.43 29.32
N LYS A 74 -3.84 -30.73 28.92
CA LYS A 74 -4.46 -30.15 27.71
C LYS A 74 -4.55 -28.63 27.79
N LYS A 75 -4.98 -28.07 28.93
CA LYS A 75 -5.05 -26.62 29.14
C LYS A 75 -3.67 -25.97 29.05
N VAL A 76 -2.67 -26.54 29.73
CA VAL A 76 -1.28 -26.06 29.69
C VAL A 76 -0.72 -26.11 28.27
N ARG A 77 -0.96 -27.21 27.54
CA ARG A 77 -0.54 -27.34 26.14
C ARG A 77 -1.20 -26.30 25.23
N HIS A 78 -2.51 -26.07 25.38
CA HIS A 78 -3.24 -25.07 24.60
C HIS A 78 -2.71 -23.65 24.86
N LEU A 79 -2.43 -23.30 26.13
CA LEU A 79 -1.83 -22.00 26.48
C LEU A 79 -0.47 -21.80 25.83
N LYS A 80 0.40 -22.83 25.84
CA LYS A 80 1.71 -22.76 25.16
C LYS A 80 1.56 -22.58 23.64
N ILE A 81 0.63 -23.29 23.01
CA ILE A 81 0.35 -23.15 21.57
C ILE A 81 -0.16 -21.74 21.26
N PHE A 82 -1.05 -21.20 22.09
CA PHE A 82 -1.56 -19.83 21.94
C PHE A 82 -0.46 -18.77 22.11
N GLN A 83 0.43 -18.94 23.10
CA GLN A 83 1.59 -18.06 23.30
C GLN A 83 2.54 -18.07 22.10
N ILE A 84 2.86 -19.25 21.57
CA ILE A 84 3.71 -19.35 20.37
C ILE A 84 3.00 -18.75 19.15
N GLY A 85 1.71 -19.04 18.97
CA GLY A 85 0.92 -18.50 17.86
C GLY A 85 0.83 -16.98 17.88
N SER A 86 0.58 -16.39 19.05
CA SER A 86 0.55 -14.92 19.21
C SER A 86 1.92 -14.27 18.97
N ALA A 87 3.01 -14.90 19.40
CA ALA A 87 4.37 -14.43 19.08
C ALA A 87 4.67 -14.46 17.58
N ILE A 88 4.26 -15.52 16.87
CA ILE A 88 4.41 -15.63 15.41
C ILE A 88 3.60 -14.53 14.70
N ILE A 89 2.35 -14.31 15.11
CA ILE A 89 1.51 -13.26 14.54
C ILE A 89 2.16 -11.89 14.76
N ALA A 90 2.66 -11.60 15.96
CA ALA A 90 3.35 -10.36 16.25
C ALA A 90 4.60 -10.18 15.36
N ALA A 91 5.37 -11.24 15.14
CA ALA A 91 6.53 -11.21 14.24
C ALA A 91 6.12 -10.92 12.78
N ILE A 92 5.06 -11.55 12.28
CA ILE A 92 4.53 -11.30 10.92
C ILE A 92 4.09 -9.83 10.77
N VAL A 93 3.40 -9.28 11.78
CA VAL A 93 2.98 -7.88 11.79
C VAL A 93 4.18 -6.93 11.76
N LEU A 94 5.24 -7.22 12.52
CA LEU A 94 6.47 -6.42 12.52
C LEU A 94 7.20 -6.47 11.18
N ILE A 95 7.28 -7.65 10.54
CA ILE A 95 7.87 -7.80 9.21
C ILE A 95 7.06 -7.01 8.18
N ALA A 96 5.73 -7.12 8.20
CA ALA A 96 4.86 -6.37 7.30
C ALA A 96 5.02 -4.86 7.50
N ALA A 97 5.01 -4.37 8.75
CA ALA A 97 5.23 -2.96 9.07
C ALA A 97 6.60 -2.45 8.60
N SER A 98 7.65 -3.26 8.78
CA SER A 98 9.01 -2.94 8.31
C SER A 98 9.07 -2.85 6.79
N TYR A 99 8.44 -3.80 6.09
CA TYR A 99 8.34 -3.78 4.62
C TYR A 99 7.58 -2.55 4.13
N ILE A 100 6.44 -2.20 4.76
CA ILE A 100 5.70 -0.96 4.48
C ILE A 100 6.60 0.27 4.64
N GLY A 101 7.34 0.35 5.75
CA GLY A 101 8.25 1.45 6.03
C GLY A 101 9.35 1.61 4.99
N ILE A 102 10.00 0.51 4.60
CA ILE A 102 11.06 0.50 3.58
C ILE A 102 10.50 0.96 2.22
N GLN A 103 9.35 0.45 1.82
CA GLN A 103 8.73 0.84 0.54
C GLN A 103 8.31 2.31 0.54
N ASN A 104 7.77 2.82 1.64
CA ASN A 104 7.45 4.25 1.79
C ASN A 104 8.70 5.13 1.72
N MET A 105 9.82 4.70 2.32
CA MET A 105 11.07 5.46 2.28
C MET A 105 11.67 5.49 0.87
N LYS A 106 11.74 4.33 0.19
CA LYS A 106 12.16 4.25 -1.22
C LYS A 106 11.30 5.19 -2.07
N GLN A 107 10.00 5.15 -1.85
CA GLN A 107 9.03 5.96 -2.58
C GLN A 107 9.24 7.47 -2.38
N ASN A 108 9.43 7.90 -1.13
CA ASN A 108 9.65 9.30 -0.81
C ASN A 108 10.94 9.81 -1.48
N ASN A 109 12.01 9.03 -1.44
CA ASN A 109 13.27 9.38 -2.09
C ASN A 109 13.13 9.51 -3.61
N THR A 110 12.40 8.61 -4.27
CA THR A 110 12.14 8.70 -5.72
C THR A 110 11.39 9.97 -6.08
N ILE A 111 10.34 10.32 -5.32
CA ILE A 111 9.56 11.54 -5.56
C ILE A 111 10.43 12.78 -5.35
N GLN A 112 11.15 12.86 -4.23
CA GLN A 112 12.03 14.00 -3.94
C GLN A 112 13.12 14.17 -5.00
N THR A 113 13.71 13.08 -5.48
CA THR A 113 14.72 13.13 -6.55
C THR A 113 14.12 13.69 -7.84
N TYR A 114 12.92 13.23 -8.21
CA TYR A 114 12.22 13.72 -9.40
C TYR A 114 11.84 15.20 -9.29
N GLU A 115 11.27 15.61 -8.15
CA GLU A 115 10.92 17.00 -7.88
C GLU A 115 12.17 17.91 -7.82
N SER A 116 13.30 17.41 -7.29
CA SER A 116 14.59 18.14 -7.31
C SER A 116 15.08 18.37 -8.74
N ARG A 117 15.07 17.33 -9.59
CA ARG A 117 15.46 17.44 -11.01
C ARG A 117 14.58 18.44 -11.77
N LEU A 118 13.27 18.44 -11.50
CA LEU A 118 12.35 19.43 -12.06
C LEU A 118 12.70 20.86 -11.61
N ALA A 119 12.94 21.06 -10.32
CA ALA A 119 13.34 22.36 -9.78
C ALA A 119 14.67 22.85 -10.33
N GLU A 120 15.67 21.97 -10.49
CA GLU A 120 16.97 22.27 -11.10
C GLU A 120 16.84 22.69 -12.57
N LEU A 121 15.89 22.09 -13.30
CA LEU A 121 15.55 22.47 -14.67
C LEU A 121 14.70 23.76 -14.76
N GLY A 122 14.28 24.32 -13.61
CA GLY A 122 13.46 25.53 -13.55
C GLY A 122 11.96 25.31 -13.76
N PHE A 123 11.48 24.07 -13.65
CA PHE A 123 10.04 23.78 -13.77
C PHE A 123 9.27 24.30 -12.56
N GLU A 124 8.11 24.88 -12.83
CA GLU A 124 7.15 25.33 -11.85
C GLU A 124 5.97 24.36 -11.76
N LYS A 125 5.43 24.19 -10.54
CA LYS A 125 4.31 23.28 -10.29
C LYS A 125 2.98 23.96 -10.60
N ASN A 126 2.15 23.33 -11.43
CA ASN A 126 0.78 23.77 -11.72
C ASN A 126 -0.21 22.62 -11.47
N GLY A 127 -0.87 22.67 -10.32
CA GLY A 127 -1.74 21.59 -9.86
C GLY A 127 -0.97 20.28 -9.70
N ASN A 128 -1.33 19.27 -10.51
CA ASN A 128 -0.65 17.97 -10.53
C ASN A 128 0.48 17.89 -11.57
N ASN A 129 0.65 18.90 -12.42
CA ASN A 129 1.63 18.90 -13.50
C ASN A 129 2.74 19.90 -13.20
N TYR A 130 3.77 19.88 -14.06
CA TYR A 130 4.84 20.86 -14.05
C TYR A 130 4.96 21.51 -15.41
N TYR A 131 5.34 22.79 -15.44
CA TYR A 131 5.62 23.50 -16.68
C TYR A 131 6.91 24.31 -16.60
N LEU A 132 7.51 24.56 -17.75
CA LEU A 132 8.65 25.46 -17.94
C LEU A 132 8.38 26.30 -19.19
N GLU A 133 8.43 27.62 -19.08
CA GLU A 133 8.40 28.51 -20.24
C GLU A 133 9.83 28.90 -20.60
N ASP A 134 10.22 28.67 -21.85
CA ASP A 134 11.55 29.02 -22.35
C ASP A 134 11.45 29.43 -23.83
N ALA A 135 11.84 30.67 -24.12
CA ALA A 135 11.62 31.35 -25.39
C ALA A 135 10.16 31.24 -25.87
N ASP A 136 9.93 30.62 -27.02
CA ASP A 136 8.63 30.54 -27.66
C ASP A 136 7.88 29.24 -27.34
N PHE A 137 8.42 28.42 -26.44
CA PHE A 137 7.85 27.14 -26.05
C PHE A 137 7.51 27.07 -24.57
N LYS A 138 6.37 26.43 -24.29
CA LYS A 138 6.00 25.95 -22.96
C LYS A 138 6.16 24.44 -22.91
N TYR A 139 6.98 23.94 -22.00
CA TYR A 139 7.21 22.52 -21.80
C TYR A 139 6.38 22.03 -20.62
N ASP A 140 5.54 21.03 -20.84
CA ASP A 140 4.66 20.43 -19.84
C ASP A 140 5.11 18.99 -19.52
N ILE A 141 5.11 18.68 -18.21
CA ILE A 141 5.33 17.35 -17.65
C ILE A 141 4.06 16.96 -16.91
N TYR A 142 3.40 15.91 -17.41
CA TYR A 142 2.16 15.43 -16.84
C TYR A 142 2.42 14.35 -15.79
N LEU A 143 1.83 14.48 -14.60
CA LEU A 143 1.81 13.41 -13.62
C LEU A 143 0.42 12.77 -13.55
N PHE A 144 0.37 11.46 -13.78
CA PHE A 144 -0.85 10.69 -13.65
C PHE A 144 -1.14 10.42 -12.17
N GLY A 145 -2.35 10.76 -11.72
CA GLY A 145 -2.76 10.55 -10.34
C GLY A 145 -2.79 9.05 -10.00
N ARG A 146 -1.97 8.62 -9.04
CA ARG A 146 -1.98 7.24 -8.55
C ARG A 146 -2.96 7.07 -7.37
N PRO A 147 -3.74 5.97 -7.30
CA PRO A 147 -4.72 5.74 -6.23
C PRO A 147 -4.10 5.76 -4.83
N ALA A 148 -4.78 6.41 -3.88
CA ALA A 148 -4.25 6.67 -2.54
C ALA A 148 -4.11 5.43 -1.63
N VAL A 149 -4.86 4.35 -1.91
CA VAL A 149 -5.02 3.24 -0.95
C VAL A 149 -3.79 2.31 -0.91
N TRP A 150 -3.03 2.26 -2.00
CA TRP A 150 -1.83 1.43 -2.12
C TRP A 150 -0.81 2.15 -3.00
N LYS A 151 -0.28 3.29 -2.52
CA LYS A 151 0.79 4.08 -3.18
C LYS A 151 2.16 3.36 -3.23
N TRP A 152 2.16 2.06 -3.44
CA TRP A 152 3.37 1.26 -3.56
C TRP A 152 3.73 1.24 -5.03
N ASN A 153 4.92 1.71 -5.34
CA ASN A 153 5.48 1.85 -6.68
C ASN A 153 4.89 3.01 -7.52
N GLN A 154 5.48 4.20 -7.38
CA GLN A 154 5.26 5.33 -8.29
C GLN A 154 6.26 5.37 -9.45
N GLU A 155 7.09 4.34 -9.65
CA GLU A 155 8.00 4.31 -10.80
C GLU A 155 7.21 4.54 -12.09
N LEU A 156 7.61 5.54 -12.86
CA LEU A 156 6.96 5.89 -14.12
C LEU A 156 7.24 4.79 -15.14
N THR A 157 6.18 4.25 -15.73
CA THR A 157 6.30 3.37 -16.90
C THR A 157 6.83 4.17 -18.10
N SER A 158 7.42 3.52 -19.10
CA SER A 158 7.91 4.23 -20.31
C SER A 158 6.82 5.07 -20.99
N ARG A 159 5.55 4.67 -20.89
CA ARG A 159 4.40 5.44 -21.43
C ARG A 159 4.09 6.72 -20.66
N GLU A 160 4.45 6.77 -19.38
CA GLU A 160 4.28 7.93 -18.50
C GLU A 160 5.49 8.87 -18.58
N LYS A 161 6.62 8.41 -19.13
CA LYS A 161 7.84 9.19 -19.34
C LYS A 161 7.77 9.91 -20.69
N PHE A 162 7.27 11.14 -20.69
CA PHE A 162 7.27 11.99 -21.87
C PHE A 162 7.28 13.47 -21.50
N VAL A 163 7.76 14.28 -22.44
CA VAL A 163 7.73 15.74 -22.37
C VAL A 163 6.88 16.24 -23.52
N VAL A 164 6.05 17.26 -23.27
CA VAL A 164 5.31 17.96 -24.33
C VAL A 164 5.83 19.39 -24.40
N GLY A 165 6.24 19.86 -25.57
CA GLY A 165 6.57 21.25 -25.83
C GLY A 165 5.50 21.86 -26.72
N THR A 166 4.87 22.94 -26.28
CA THR A 166 3.84 23.66 -27.03
C THR A 166 4.38 25.01 -27.46
N TYR A 167 4.31 25.32 -28.76
CA TYR A 167 4.66 26.63 -29.28
C TYR A 167 3.60 27.65 -28.83
N THR A 168 4.04 28.79 -28.30
CA THR A 168 3.17 29.74 -27.56
C THR A 168 2.91 31.05 -28.30
N LYS A 169 3.70 31.37 -29.33
CA LYS A 169 3.48 32.60 -30.11
C LYS A 169 2.33 32.44 -31.08
N GLU A 170 1.48 33.45 -31.15
CA GLU A 170 0.45 33.52 -32.19
C GLU A 170 1.08 33.69 -33.57
N MET A 171 0.64 32.87 -34.54
CA MET A 171 0.99 33.04 -35.95
C MET A 171 -0.01 33.98 -36.61
N SER A 172 0.11 35.28 -36.32
CA SER A 172 -0.81 36.33 -36.78
C SER A 172 -0.91 36.47 -38.31
N ASP A 173 0.03 35.88 -39.04
CA ASP A 173 0.09 35.88 -40.51
C ASP A 173 -0.71 34.72 -41.15
N LEU A 174 -1.33 33.86 -40.35
CA LEU A 174 -2.21 32.77 -40.80
C LEU A 174 -3.68 33.12 -40.57
N SER A 175 -4.54 32.68 -41.50
CA SER A 175 -5.98 32.95 -41.47
C SER A 175 -6.76 32.07 -40.49
N GLU A 176 -6.12 31.08 -39.88
CA GLU A 176 -6.71 30.07 -39.01
C GLU A 176 -5.84 29.89 -37.77
N GLN A 177 -6.46 29.49 -36.64
CA GLN A 177 -5.71 29.14 -35.44
C GLN A 177 -4.81 27.93 -35.73
N VAL A 178 -3.53 28.05 -35.35
CA VAL A 178 -2.55 26.97 -35.47
C VAL A 178 -1.98 26.66 -34.10
N GLU A 179 -2.03 25.39 -33.72
CA GLU A 179 -1.37 24.88 -32.53
C GLU A 179 -0.27 23.90 -32.94
N VAL A 180 0.93 24.11 -32.41
CA VAL A 180 2.09 23.26 -32.69
C VAL A 180 2.59 22.68 -31.39
N THR A 181 2.60 21.35 -31.32
CA THR A 181 3.13 20.62 -30.16
C THR A 181 4.17 19.60 -30.58
N ILE A 182 5.17 19.40 -29.73
CA ILE A 182 6.20 18.40 -29.89
C ILE A 182 6.08 17.45 -28.71
N ARG A 183 6.06 16.14 -28.97
CA ARG A 183 6.06 15.12 -27.91
C ARG A 183 7.35 14.32 -27.97
N LYS A 184 8.10 14.32 -26.87
CA LYS A 184 9.32 13.50 -26.70
C LYS A 184 9.02 12.32 -25.79
N THR A 185 9.34 11.12 -26.26
CA THR A 185 9.32 9.87 -25.49
C THR A 185 10.70 9.21 -25.54
N GLU A 186 10.83 8.01 -24.94
CA GLU A 186 12.05 7.20 -25.03
C GLU A 186 12.38 6.80 -26.47
N GLU A 187 11.34 6.41 -27.23
CA GLU A 187 11.51 5.78 -28.55
C GLU A 187 11.41 6.78 -29.71
N PHE A 188 10.63 7.85 -29.54
CA PHE A 188 10.31 8.76 -30.63
C PHE A 188 10.08 10.20 -30.17
N THR A 189 10.34 11.12 -31.09
CA THR A 189 9.92 12.51 -31.04
C THR A 189 8.91 12.75 -32.16
N THR A 190 7.73 13.28 -31.85
CA THR A 190 6.70 13.62 -32.84
C THR A 190 6.39 15.11 -32.80
N LEU A 191 6.13 15.68 -33.98
CA LEU A 191 5.58 17.01 -34.19
C LEU A 191 4.12 16.87 -34.56
N ASN A 192 3.26 17.58 -33.86
CA ASN A 192 1.86 17.68 -34.15
C ASN A 192 1.51 19.11 -34.54
N ILE A 193 0.83 19.27 -35.68
CA ILE A 193 0.33 20.55 -36.15
C ILE A 193 -1.19 20.42 -36.26
N SER A 194 -1.89 21.24 -35.50
CA SER A 194 -3.34 21.37 -35.52
C SER A 194 -3.73 22.69 -36.16
N ARG A 195 -4.74 22.67 -37.02
CA ARG A 195 -5.22 23.84 -37.77
C ARG A 195 -6.74 23.96 -37.71
N GLY A 196 -7.19 25.20 -37.57
CA GLY A 196 -8.60 25.58 -37.55
C GLY A 196 -9.16 25.67 -36.14
N ASP A 197 -10.27 26.39 -36.04
CA ASP A 197 -11.00 26.52 -34.78
C ASP A 197 -11.89 25.29 -34.55
N TYR A 198 -12.28 25.06 -33.29
CA TYR A 198 -13.47 24.25 -33.04
C TYR A 198 -14.68 24.93 -33.68
N GLY A 199 -15.23 24.29 -34.72
CA GLY A 199 -16.39 24.83 -35.41
C GLY A 199 -17.59 24.93 -34.48
N LYS A 200 -18.47 25.90 -34.72
CA LYS A 200 -19.74 26.05 -33.97
C LYS A 200 -20.67 24.83 -34.12
N ASP A 201 -20.41 23.97 -35.09
CA ASP A 201 -21.07 22.71 -35.39
C ASP A 201 -20.43 21.48 -34.70
N GLY A 202 -19.37 21.69 -33.90
CA GLY A 202 -18.62 20.61 -33.24
C GLY A 202 -17.57 19.95 -34.13
N SER A 203 -17.28 20.51 -35.31
CA SER A 203 -16.15 20.05 -36.11
C SER A 203 -14.83 20.28 -35.37
N SER A 204 -13.98 19.26 -35.34
CA SER A 204 -12.67 19.30 -34.68
C SER A 204 -11.61 19.88 -35.63
N PRO A 205 -10.59 20.59 -35.10
CA PRO A 205 -9.44 21.02 -35.87
C PRO A 205 -8.80 19.87 -36.65
N GLN A 206 -8.25 20.16 -37.83
CA GLN A 206 -7.47 19.18 -38.57
C GLN A 206 -6.11 19.02 -37.89
N MET A 207 -5.77 17.80 -37.49
CA MET A 207 -4.56 17.49 -36.75
C MET A 207 -3.73 16.47 -37.54
N VAL A 208 -2.45 16.77 -37.76
CA VAL A 208 -1.51 15.83 -38.39
C VAL A 208 -0.26 15.66 -37.54
N GLU A 209 0.17 14.42 -37.39
CA GLU A 209 1.38 14.03 -36.65
C GLU A 209 2.49 13.59 -37.61
N TYR A 210 3.71 14.06 -37.35
CA TYR A 210 4.92 13.76 -38.10
C TYR A 210 6.02 13.28 -37.15
N THR A 211 6.76 12.24 -37.54
CA THR A 211 7.93 11.80 -36.76
C THR A 211 9.15 12.66 -37.08
N LEU A 212 9.81 13.15 -36.02
CA LEU A 212 11.06 13.87 -36.09
C LEU A 212 12.26 12.91 -35.90
N ASP A 213 13.40 13.25 -36.48
CA ASP A 213 14.69 12.66 -36.14
C ASP A 213 15.29 13.29 -34.86
N GLU A 214 16.48 12.85 -34.48
CA GLU A 214 17.22 13.34 -33.31
C GLU A 214 17.61 14.83 -33.41
N ASN A 215 17.63 15.39 -34.62
CA ASN A 215 17.96 16.79 -34.87
C ASN A 215 16.70 17.66 -35.04
N GLY A 216 15.51 17.11 -34.79
CA GLY A 216 14.23 17.81 -34.95
C GLY A 216 13.78 17.99 -36.40
N GLN A 217 14.28 17.20 -37.35
CA GLN A 217 13.85 17.23 -38.75
C GLN A 217 12.79 16.17 -39.03
N ILE A 218 11.81 16.49 -39.88
CA ILE A 218 10.79 15.53 -40.30
C ILE A 218 11.42 14.44 -41.19
N LYS A 219 11.20 13.17 -40.83
CA LYS A 219 11.78 12.00 -41.54
C LYS A 219 11.25 11.79 -42.97
N HIS A 220 10.00 12.18 -43.24
CA HIS A 220 9.32 12.00 -44.53
C HIS A 220 8.65 13.30 -44.97
N VAL A 221 9.45 14.36 -45.13
CA VAL A 221 8.95 15.71 -45.47
C VAL A 221 8.22 15.73 -46.82
N GLU A 222 8.56 14.83 -47.73
CA GLU A 222 7.93 14.67 -49.04
C GLU A 222 6.45 14.22 -48.98
N LYS A 223 6.01 13.68 -47.83
CA LYS A 223 4.63 13.25 -47.59
C LYS A 223 3.80 14.34 -46.92
N MET A 224 4.38 15.51 -46.67
CA MET A 224 3.72 16.60 -45.99
C MET A 224 2.89 17.41 -46.99
N ASP A 225 1.62 17.60 -46.69
CA ASP A 225 0.77 18.49 -47.48
C ASP A 225 1.32 19.92 -47.44
N LYS A 226 1.17 20.64 -48.56
CA LYS A 226 1.77 21.96 -48.78
C LYS A 226 1.53 22.94 -47.63
N GLU A 227 0.31 22.94 -47.09
CA GLU A 227 -0.11 23.88 -46.05
C GLU A 227 0.61 23.63 -44.70
N TYR A 228 0.84 22.36 -44.34
CA TYR A 228 1.63 21.99 -43.15
C TYR A 228 3.13 22.20 -43.38
N TYR A 229 3.61 22.01 -44.61
CA TYR A 229 5.00 22.26 -44.99
C TYR A 229 5.38 23.74 -44.86
N GLU A 230 4.47 24.65 -45.21
CA GLU A 230 4.68 26.09 -45.03
C GLU A 230 4.81 26.46 -43.55
N ILE A 231 3.98 25.89 -42.67
CA ILE A 231 4.08 26.08 -41.20
C ILE A 231 5.39 25.53 -40.67
N TYR A 232 5.72 24.28 -41.02
CA TYR A 232 6.97 23.64 -40.60
C TYR A 232 8.21 24.44 -41.04
N THR A 233 8.21 24.97 -42.27
CA THR A 233 9.33 25.76 -42.78
C THR A 233 9.52 27.06 -41.98
N LYS A 234 8.43 27.73 -41.60
CA LYS A 234 8.48 28.95 -40.77
C LYS A 234 9.06 28.68 -39.37
N LEU A 235 8.65 27.56 -38.75
CA LEU A 235 9.06 27.20 -37.39
C LEU A 235 10.29 26.30 -37.31
N GLN A 236 10.95 26.02 -38.44
CA GLN A 236 11.96 24.95 -38.48
C GLN A 236 13.08 25.17 -37.48
N SER A 237 13.53 26.42 -37.29
CA SER A 237 14.58 26.74 -36.32
C SER A 237 14.11 26.49 -34.89
N ASP A 238 12.92 26.99 -34.55
CA ASP A 238 12.36 26.90 -33.20
C ASP A 238 12.06 25.44 -32.81
N ILE A 239 11.55 24.64 -33.76
CA ILE A 239 11.33 23.20 -33.58
C ILE A 239 12.64 22.47 -33.26
N LYS A 240 13.72 22.77 -34.00
CA LYS A 240 15.03 22.13 -33.76
C LYS A 240 15.59 22.48 -32.39
N GLU A 241 15.47 23.75 -31.99
CA GLU A 241 15.91 24.21 -30.67
C GLU A 241 15.08 23.56 -29.54
N ALA A 242 13.76 23.50 -29.71
CA ALA A 242 12.86 22.85 -28.77
C ALA A 242 13.17 21.36 -28.62
N VAL A 243 13.42 20.63 -29.72
CA VAL A 243 13.79 19.20 -29.64
C VAL A 243 15.06 19.00 -28.84
N LYS A 244 16.10 19.81 -29.08
CA LYS A 244 17.36 19.74 -28.31
C LYS A 244 17.15 20.03 -26.82
N LYS A 245 16.30 21.00 -26.49
CA LYS A 245 15.93 21.30 -25.11
C LYS A 245 15.18 20.13 -24.48
N MET A 246 14.22 19.54 -25.21
CA MET A 246 13.45 18.39 -24.75
C MET A 246 14.31 17.15 -24.53
N ASP A 247 15.35 16.91 -25.34
CA ASP A 247 16.31 15.83 -25.09
C ASP A 247 17.07 16.03 -23.77
N THR A 248 17.44 17.28 -23.46
CA THR A 248 18.09 17.62 -22.19
C THR A 248 17.14 17.42 -21.01
N ILE A 249 15.88 17.89 -21.14
CA ILE A 249 14.84 17.68 -20.12
C ILE A 249 14.59 16.18 -19.90
N TYR A 250 14.38 15.44 -20.98
CA TYR A 250 14.04 14.01 -20.93
C TYR A 250 15.16 13.19 -20.27
N SER A 251 16.40 13.39 -20.72
CA SER A 251 17.56 12.68 -20.15
C SER A 251 17.79 13.05 -18.68
N THR A 252 17.63 14.31 -18.30
CA THR A 252 17.78 14.74 -16.90
C THR A 252 16.68 14.16 -16.00
N LEU A 253 15.43 14.17 -16.45
CA LEU A 253 14.30 13.69 -15.66
C LEU A 253 14.24 12.17 -15.55
N TYR A 254 14.52 11.45 -16.63
CA TYR A 254 14.20 10.03 -16.75
C TYR A 254 15.39 9.07 -16.83
N ALA A 255 16.64 9.57 -16.80
CA ALA A 255 17.84 8.75 -16.59
C ALA A 255 17.94 8.21 -15.16
#